data_AF-A0AAU9CX28-F1
#
_entry.id   AF-A0AAU9CX28-F1
#
_cell.length_a   1.000
_cell.length_b   1.000
_cell.length_c   1.000
_cell.angle_alpha   90.00
_cell.angle_beta   90.00
_cell.angle_gamma   90.00
#
_symmetry.space_group_name_H-M   'P 1'
#
loop_
_entity.id
_entity.type
_entity.pdbx_description
1 polymer ?
#
loop_
_entity_poly.entity_id
_entity_poly.type
_entity_poly.pdbx_seq_one_letter_code
_entity_poly.pdbx_strand_id
1 'polypeptide(L)'
;MKTTVELPDELYRRAKVEAALRGRKLKDLIAEGLRRVLEQPAPEAEGGEETEGSAWDLMADGCGIVHSGKGDLATDPRHLEDFGETSKGDR
;
A
#
# COMPACT_ATOMS: atom_id res chain seq x y z
N MET A 1 -26.40 -22.78 10.79
CA MET A 1 -27.78 -22.25 10.72
C MET A 1 -28.22 -22.18 9.25
N LYS A 2 -29.52 -22.23 8.95
CA LYS A 2 -30.05 -22.07 7.58
C LYS A 2 -30.60 -20.65 7.43
N THR A 3 -30.13 -19.94 6.42
CA THR A 3 -30.55 -18.56 6.11
C THR A 3 -30.93 -18.49 4.65
N THR A 4 -32.00 -17.76 4.35
CA THR A 4 -32.44 -17.46 2.98
C THR A 4 -32.06 -16.02 2.67
N VAL A 5 -31.40 -15.80 1.54
CA VAL A 5 -31.00 -14.47 1.06
C VAL A 5 -31.44 -14.31 -0.39
N GLU A 6 -31.87 -13.11 -0.75
CA GLU A 6 -32.18 -12.78 -2.14
C GLU A 6 -30.87 -12.41 -2.86
N LEU A 7 -30.61 -13.05 -4.00
CA LEU A 7 -29.43 -12.81 -4.82
C LEU A 7 -29.87 -12.46 -6.24
N PRO A 8 -29.27 -11.45 -6.88
CA PRO A 8 -29.49 -11.21 -8.30
C PRO A 8 -29.18 -12.46 -9.12
N ASP A 9 -30.03 -12.76 -10.10
CA ASP A 9 -29.92 -13.97 -10.94
C ASP A 9 -28.54 -14.11 -11.60
N GLU A 10 -27.99 -13.00 -12.10
CA GLU A 10 -26.66 -12.99 -12.70
C GLU A 10 -25.56 -13.36 -11.70
N LEU A 11 -25.65 -12.84 -10.48
CA LEU A 11 -24.70 -13.14 -9.41
C LEU A 11 -24.78 -14.61 -9.01
N TYR A 12 -26.00 -15.14 -8.86
CA TYR A 12 -26.22 -16.55 -8.56
C TYR A 12 -25.65 -17.47 -9.65
N ARG A 13 -25.89 -17.16 -10.93
CA ARG A 13 -25.35 -17.94 -12.06
C ARG A 13 -23.84 -17.95 -12.05
N ARG A 14 -23.20 -16.78 -11.91
CA ARG A 14 -21.74 -16.66 -11.85
C ARG A 14 -21.16 -17.43 -10.67
N ALA A 15 -21.73 -17.27 -9.47
CA ALA A 15 -21.28 -17.97 -8.28
C ALA A 15 -21.42 -19.49 -8.41
N LYS A 16 -22.50 -19.97 -9.06
CA LYS A 16 -22.71 -21.40 -9.31
C LYS A 16 -21.70 -21.99 -10.29
N VAL A 17 -21.38 -21.27 -11.37
CA VAL A 17 -20.34 -21.66 -12.32
C VAL A 17 -18.97 -21.71 -11.62
N GLU A 18 -18.64 -20.67 -10.86
CA GLU A 18 -17.37 -20.60 -10.12
C GLU A 18 -17.23 -21.74 -9.11
N ALA A 19 -18.30 -22.07 -8.38
CA ALA A 19 -18.30 -23.19 -7.45
C ALA A 19 -18.06 -24.52 -8.17
N ALA A 20 -18.70 -24.72 -9.33
CA ALA A 20 -18.52 -25.93 -10.15
C ALA A 20 -17.10 -26.04 -10.70
N LEU A 21 -16.53 -24.96 -11.22
CA LEU A 21 -15.15 -24.91 -11.72
C LEU A 21 -14.14 -25.24 -10.62
N ARG A 22 -14.39 -24.80 -9.39
CA ARG A 22 -13.54 -25.11 -8.22
C ARG A 22 -13.81 -26.49 -7.61
N GLY A 23 -14.79 -27.24 -8.10
CA GLY A 23 -15.19 -28.53 -7.52
C GLY A 23 -15.73 -28.42 -6.08
N ARG A 24 -16.30 -27.27 -5.70
CA ARG A 24 -16.81 -27.01 -4.34
C ARG A 24 -18.32 -26.75 -4.35
N LYS A 25 -18.96 -26.90 -3.19
CA LYS A 25 -20.39 -26.60 -3.06
C LYS A 25 -20.57 -25.08 -3.01
N LEU A 26 -21.65 -24.58 -3.63
CA LEU A 26 -21.98 -23.15 -3.64
C LEU A 26 -22.03 -22.53 -2.24
N LYS A 27 -22.58 -23.26 -1.26
CA LYS A 27 -22.64 -22.82 0.14
C LYS A 27 -21.25 -22.54 0.74
N ASP A 28 -20.23 -23.31 0.35
CA ASP A 28 -18.89 -23.19 0.88
C ASP A 28 -18.20 -21.97 0.27
N LEU A 29 -18.45 -21.71 -1.03
CA LEU A 29 -18.01 -20.49 -1.72
C LEU A 29 -18.64 -19.23 -1.11
N ILE A 30 -19.95 -19.27 -0.82
CA ILE A 30 -20.67 -18.15 -0.18
C ILE A 30 -20.11 -17.89 1.23
N ALA A 31 -19.90 -18.95 2.01
CA ALA A 31 -19.34 -18.82 3.36
C ALA A 31 -17.91 -18.24 3.35
N GLU A 32 -17.07 -18.66 2.41
CA GLU A 32 -15.74 -18.08 2.20
C GLU A 32 -15.81 -16.60 1.84
N GLY A 33 -16.71 -16.22 0.92
CA GLY A 33 -16.92 -14.81 0.56
C GLY A 33 -17.35 -13.96 1.75
N LEU A 34 -18.29 -14.44 2.56
CA LEU A 34 -18.75 -13.74 3.76
C LEU A 34 -17.62 -13.58 4.79
N ARG A 35 -16.80 -14.61 5.01
CA ARG A 35 -15.64 -14.49 5.92
C ARG A 35 -14.67 -13.42 5.45
N ARG A 36 -14.33 -13.41 4.16
CA ARG A 36 -13.42 -12.39 3.61
C ARG A 36 -13.93 -10.98 3.84
N VAL A 37 -15.23 -10.74 3.65
CA VAL A 37 -15.84 -9.42 3.89
C VAL A 37 -15.81 -9.04 5.37
N LEU A 38 -15.96 -10.00 6.28
CA LEU A 38 -15.95 -9.74 7.73
C LEU A 38 -14.54 -9.67 8.33
N GLU A 39 -13.56 -10.34 7.72
CA GLU A 39 -12.16 -10.37 8.15
C GLU A 39 -11.33 -9.24 7.55
N GLN A 40 -11.75 -8.71 6.39
CA GLN A 40 -11.16 -7.48 5.87
C GLN A 40 -11.65 -6.33 6.75
N PRO A 41 -10.75 -5.51 7.34
CA PRO A 41 -11.17 -4.23 7.88
C PRO A 41 -11.88 -3.51 6.74
N ALA A 42 -13.07 -2.95 7.01
CA ALA A 42 -13.79 -2.17 6.03
C ALA A 42 -12.76 -1.24 5.36
N PRO A 43 -12.69 -1.17 4.02
CA PRO A 43 -12.02 -0.04 3.43
C PRO A 43 -12.71 1.15 4.06
N GLU A 44 -11.95 1.90 4.87
CA GLU A 44 -12.41 3.15 5.45
C GLU A 44 -13.11 3.86 4.30
N ALA A 45 -14.41 4.08 4.49
CA ALA A 45 -15.23 4.69 3.47
C ALA A 45 -14.43 5.87 2.94
N GLU A 46 -14.17 5.89 1.64
CA GLU A 46 -13.49 6.98 0.93
C GLU A 46 -14.39 8.23 0.98
N GLY A 47 -14.66 8.71 2.20
CA GLY A 47 -14.86 10.10 2.53
C GLY A 47 -13.48 10.68 2.70
N GLY A 48 -13.21 11.77 1.98
CA GLY A 48 -11.91 12.42 1.95
C GLY A 48 -11.42 12.94 3.30
N GLU A 49 -10.17 13.41 3.25
CA GLU A 49 -9.29 13.83 4.36
C GLU A 49 -8.79 12.62 5.17
N GLU A 50 -7.51 12.25 5.19
CA GLU A 50 -6.28 13.05 5.10
C GLU A 50 -5.20 12.20 4.41
N THR A 51 -4.62 12.71 3.31
CA THR A 51 -3.29 12.22 2.92
C THR A 51 -2.37 12.57 4.09
N GLU A 52 -1.94 11.54 4.79
CA GLU A 52 -0.99 11.57 5.90
C GLU A 52 0.24 12.37 5.50
N GLY A 53 0.25 13.66 5.89
CA GLY A 53 1.38 14.55 5.69
C GLY A 53 1.73 14.84 4.22
N SER A 54 2.16 16.07 3.95
CA SER A 54 2.97 16.33 2.77
C SER A 54 4.25 15.46 2.82
N ALA A 55 4.92 15.28 1.68
CA ALA A 55 6.25 14.64 1.68
C ALA A 55 7.23 15.31 2.66
N TRP A 56 7.02 16.59 2.96
CA TRP A 56 7.72 17.32 4.01
C TRP A 56 7.37 16.81 5.41
N ASP A 57 6.08 16.68 5.74
CA ASP A 57 5.64 16.21 7.07
C ASP A 57 6.13 14.79 7.39
N LEU A 58 6.22 13.93 6.37
CA LEU A 58 6.78 12.58 6.50
C LEU A 58 8.32 12.56 6.65
N MET A 59 9.02 13.62 6.23
CA MET A 59 10.49 13.68 6.20
C MET A 59 11.09 14.74 7.12
N ALA A 60 10.28 15.52 7.84
CA ALA A 60 10.74 16.63 8.67
C ALA A 60 11.78 16.18 9.71
N ASP A 61 11.61 15.01 10.32
CA ASP A 61 12.55 14.45 11.30
C ASP A 61 13.88 13.97 10.67
N GLY A 62 13.88 13.71 9.36
CA GLY A 62 15.08 13.33 8.60
C GLY A 62 15.81 14.51 7.94
N CYS A 63 15.16 15.67 7.83
CA CYS A 63 15.73 16.89 7.27
C CYS A 63 16.41 17.72 8.36
N GLY A 64 17.75 17.67 8.43
CA GLY A 64 18.52 18.51 9.35
C GLY A 64 19.96 18.06 9.53
N ILE A 65 20.69 18.75 10.42
CA ILE A 65 22.02 18.31 10.85
C ILE A 65 21.81 17.14 11.81
N VAL A 66 22.03 15.91 11.33
CA VAL A 66 22.04 14.73 12.20
C VAL A 66 23.26 14.79 13.11
N HIS A 67 23.07 14.61 14.42
CA HIS A 67 24.17 14.48 15.40
C HIS A 67 24.88 13.12 15.26
N SER A 68 25.49 12.90 14.10
CA SER A 68 26.18 11.67 13.73
C SER A 68 27.52 11.45 14.47
N GLY A 69 27.92 12.41 15.31
CA GLY A 69 29.26 12.46 15.91
C GLY A 69 30.38 12.79 14.91
N LYS A 70 30.05 12.91 13.61
CA LYS A 70 30.95 13.44 12.59
C LYS A 70 30.68 14.94 12.43
N GLY A 71 31.75 15.72 12.40
CA GLY A 71 31.66 17.15 12.05
C GLY A 71 31.17 17.33 10.62
N ASP A 72 30.99 18.59 10.22
CA ASP A 72 30.64 18.91 8.84
C ASP A 72 31.66 18.30 7.86
N LEU A 73 31.19 17.40 7.00
CA LEU A 73 32.04 16.68 6.05
C LEU A 73 32.58 17.63 4.97
N ALA A 74 31.92 18.77 4.71
CA ALA A 74 32.44 19.80 3.81
C ALA A 74 33.63 20.57 4.39
N THR A 75 33.93 20.40 5.69
CA THR A 75 35.10 21.02 6.33
C THR A 75 36.40 20.24 6.07
N ASP A 76 36.32 18.97 5.68
CA ASP A 76 37.51 18.16 5.32
C ASP A 76 37.73 18.21 3.79
N PRO A 77 38.82 18.83 3.30
CA PRO A 77 39.08 18.99 1.87
C PRO A 77 39.14 17.66 1.11
N ARG A 78 39.52 16.57 1.79
CA ARG A 78 39.63 15.23 1.19
C ARG A 78 38.27 14.67 0.74
N HIS A 79 37.18 15.15 1.33
CA HIS A 79 35.82 14.73 0.97
C HIS A 79 35.27 15.47 -0.25
N LEU A 80 35.99 16.49 -0.73
CA LEU A 80 35.64 17.29 -1.90
C LEU A 80 36.60 17.08 -3.07
N GLU A 81 37.58 16.17 -2.92
CA GLU A 81 38.45 15.75 -4.03
C GLU A 81 37.56 15.22 -5.18
N ASP A 82 37.83 15.71 -6.38
CA ASP A 82 37.11 15.40 -7.63
C ASP A 82 35.61 15.78 -7.65
N PHE A 83 35.11 16.51 -6.64
CA PHE A 83 33.71 16.92 -6.56
C PHE A 83 33.35 17.86 -7.72
N GLY A 84 32.44 17.41 -8.58
CA GLY A 84 31.95 18.18 -9.73
C GLY A 84 32.82 18.08 -10.99
N GLU A 85 33.90 17.28 -10.99
CA GLU A 85 34.74 17.09 -12.18
C GLU A 85 33.97 16.43 -13.33
N THR A 86 33.11 15.45 -13.02
CA THR A 86 32.24 14.76 -13.99
C THR A 86 30.95 15.52 -14.30
N SER A 87 30.67 16.61 -13.57
CA SER A 87 29.46 17.44 -13.77
C SER A 87 29.65 18.53 -14.82
N LYS A 88 30.89 18.75 -15.28
CA LYS A 88 31.19 19.57 -16.45
C LYS A 88 30.94 18.73 -17.69
N GLY A 89 29.67 18.61 -18.08
CA GLY A 89 29.30 18.01 -19.35
C GLY A 89 30.10 18.63 -20.50
N ASP A 90 30.42 17.81 -21.52
CA ASP A 90 31.25 18.18 -22.66
C ASP A 90 30.82 19.53 -23.23
N ARG A 91 31.70 20.53 -23.10
CA ARG A 91 31.50 21.89 -23.60
C ARG A 91 32.42 22.15 -24.79
#